data_AF-A0A940U186-F1
#
_entry.id   AF-A0A940U186-F1
#
_cell.length_a   1.000
_cell.length_b   1.000
_cell.length_c   1.000
_cell.angle_alpha   90.00
_cell.angle_beta   90.00
_cell.angle_gamma   90.00
#
_symmetry.space_group_name_H-M   'P 1'
#
loop_
_entity.id
_entity.type
_entity.pdbx_description
1 polymer ?
#
loop_
_entity_poly.entity_id
_entity_poly.type
_entity_poly.pdbx_seq_one_letter_code
_entity_poly.pdbx_strand_id
1 'polypeptide(L)'
;MKCQRCGFESPEEMHFCGKCGFELTASSELSGKAHPLEEKLARIQRHLPEGLTKKILDQKDKIEGERRQVTVMFCDMKGFTPLTHKLGPEETFVLMEKVLEIMVLKIHQYEGTVNEIRGDGILALFGAPIALEDAPQRAIRASVAIHKGIADFNEKMKDEHRTPPILLRIGINTGTVVIGAIAIDLSVQFTVVGDTINMASRMEALAEPGTTYVTEETYHLTKELFHFQPLGKKIVKGRKESISVYQVLSTKEDLYRPRLGSERMIYSEMVGRDNELHKLEAQVNKAIMGQGSVVNIIGEAGIGKSRLVAELKKCGIMKTIGLLEGRAISIGRNLSFHPIIDLLKQWTGIRQDDDQVTAFYKLQTAIRNLFLEDVGEVLPFVATLMGISLSGKYAERVDGLEGEALEKLILKSLRDLLLKATERAPLVIIIEDLHWADSSSIELMESLFRLAETQRILFINLFRPCFQETGERILKTLKERLSVYHLEMLLEPLDEPMSEALIGNMLNIWQTPSPSPIP
;
A
#
# COMPACT_ATOMS: atom_id res chain seq x y z
N MET A 1 -51.43 13.26 -35.02
CA MET A 1 -50.01 13.03 -35.40
C MET A 1 -49.78 11.60 -35.87
N LYS A 2 -48.97 11.41 -36.93
CA LYS A 2 -48.70 10.08 -37.51
C LYS A 2 -47.40 9.51 -36.97
N CYS A 3 -47.46 8.29 -36.42
CA CYS A 3 -46.30 7.62 -35.83
C CYS A 3 -45.24 7.32 -36.88
N GLN A 4 -44.02 7.82 -36.70
CA GLN A 4 -42.91 7.59 -37.65
C GLN A 4 -42.46 6.12 -37.70
N ARG A 5 -42.73 5.33 -36.64
CA ARG A 5 -42.31 3.93 -36.57
C ARG A 5 -43.31 2.95 -37.16
N CYS A 6 -44.61 3.18 -36.99
CA CYS A 6 -45.64 2.23 -37.43
C CYS A 6 -46.74 2.82 -38.31
N GLY A 7 -46.67 4.12 -38.61
CA GLY A 7 -47.61 4.83 -39.48
C GLY A 7 -49.00 5.06 -38.90
N PHE A 8 -49.25 4.67 -37.65
CA PHE A 8 -50.55 4.82 -36.99
C PHE A 8 -50.85 6.29 -36.65
N GLU A 9 -52.06 6.75 -36.96
CA GLU A 9 -52.51 8.11 -36.63
C GLU A 9 -53.03 8.15 -35.19
N SER A 10 -52.35 8.91 -34.34
CA SER A 10 -52.74 9.14 -32.94
C SER A 10 -53.26 10.57 -32.76
N PRO A 11 -54.24 10.81 -31.86
CA PRO A 11 -54.70 12.15 -31.49
C PRO A 11 -53.55 13.04 -31.02
N GLU A 12 -53.65 14.37 -31.21
CA GLU A 12 -52.56 15.32 -30.94
C GLU A 12 -52.15 15.41 -29.45
N GLU A 13 -52.99 14.94 -28.54
CA GLU A 13 -52.75 14.94 -27.09
C GLU A 13 -51.96 13.72 -26.60
N MET A 14 -51.63 12.75 -27.47
CA MET A 14 -50.91 11.54 -27.08
C MET A 14 -49.39 11.67 -27.26
N HIS A 15 -48.65 11.55 -26.15
CA HIS A 15 -47.18 11.54 -26.13
C HIS A 15 -46.58 10.25 -26.70
N PHE A 16 -47.31 9.13 -26.66
CA PHE A 16 -46.88 7.83 -27.18
C PHE A 16 -47.91 7.25 -28.14
N CYS A 17 -47.46 6.50 -29.13
CA CYS A 17 -48.31 5.82 -30.09
C CYS A 17 -49.10 4.72 -29.39
N GLY A 18 -50.44 4.84 -29.37
CA GLY A 18 -51.34 3.85 -28.75
C GLY A 18 -51.27 2.44 -29.34
N LYS A 19 -50.55 2.22 -30.45
CA LYS A 19 -50.38 0.90 -31.07
C LYS A 19 -49.02 0.25 -30.79
N CYS A 20 -47.92 1.02 -30.81
CA CYS A 20 -46.57 0.45 -30.72
C CYS A 20 -45.72 1.04 -29.59
N GLY A 21 -46.26 1.98 -28.80
CA GLY A 21 -45.57 2.63 -27.70
C GLY A 21 -44.48 3.62 -28.12
N PHE A 22 -44.35 3.94 -29.42
CA PHE A 22 -43.35 4.87 -29.92
C PHE A 22 -43.70 6.33 -29.60
N GLU A 23 -42.76 7.08 -29.04
CA GLU A 23 -42.94 8.47 -28.64
C GLU A 23 -43.17 9.39 -29.85
N LEU A 24 -44.21 10.24 -29.78
CA LEU A 24 -44.71 11.04 -30.90
C LEU A 24 -44.30 12.52 -30.83
N THR A 25 -43.91 13.00 -29.65
CA THR A 25 -43.52 14.39 -29.40
C THR A 25 -42.04 14.47 -29.04
N ALA A 26 -41.19 14.69 -30.03
CA ALA A 26 -39.80 15.08 -29.82
C ALA A 26 -39.74 16.58 -29.52
N SER A 27 -39.86 16.96 -28.23
CA SER A 27 -39.45 18.28 -27.75
C SER A 27 -38.03 18.19 -27.18
N SER A 28 -37.13 18.95 -27.80
CA SER A 28 -35.69 19.04 -27.58
C SER A 28 -35.27 19.73 -26.26
N GLU A 29 -35.86 19.36 -25.12
CA GLU A 29 -35.43 19.82 -23.79
C GLU A 29 -35.71 18.77 -22.70
N LEU A 30 -35.14 17.57 -22.82
CA LEU A 30 -35.00 16.63 -21.71
C LEU A 30 -33.64 15.91 -21.81
N SER A 31 -32.58 16.69 -22.08
CA SER A 31 -31.21 16.29 -21.73
C SER A 31 -30.97 16.73 -20.28
N GLY A 32 -30.71 15.77 -19.40
CA GLY A 32 -30.11 16.04 -18.09
C GLY A 32 -31.10 16.21 -16.94
N LYS A 33 -31.61 15.09 -16.43
CA LYS A 33 -31.57 14.88 -14.98
C LYS A 33 -30.90 13.55 -14.73
N ALA A 34 -29.57 13.59 -14.69
CA ALA A 34 -28.81 12.59 -13.94
C ALA A 34 -29.43 12.52 -12.54
N HIS A 35 -29.57 11.32 -11.99
CA HIS A 35 -30.05 11.17 -10.61
C HIS A 35 -29.17 12.05 -9.70
N PRO A 36 -29.68 12.71 -8.64
CA PRO A 36 -28.84 13.48 -7.71
C PRO A 36 -27.66 12.66 -7.13
N LEU A 37 -27.79 11.33 -7.15
CA LEU A 37 -26.73 10.36 -6.86
C LEU A 37 -25.62 10.39 -7.91
N GLU A 38 -25.90 10.36 -9.21
CA GLU A 38 -24.90 10.32 -10.27
C GLU A 38 -24.07 11.60 -10.33
N GLU A 39 -24.70 12.76 -10.13
CA GLU A 39 -24.01 14.06 -10.18
C GLU A 39 -23.12 14.32 -8.93
N LYS A 40 -23.53 13.82 -7.75
CA LYS A 40 -22.73 13.84 -6.52
C LYS A 40 -21.70 12.70 -6.46
N LEU A 41 -22.00 11.51 -6.97
CA LEU A 41 -21.05 10.42 -7.15
C LEU A 41 -19.97 10.80 -8.17
N ALA A 42 -20.31 11.57 -9.21
CA ALA A 42 -19.33 12.17 -10.12
C ALA A 42 -18.42 13.18 -9.41
N ARG A 43 -18.87 13.85 -8.34
CA ARG A 43 -18.00 14.69 -7.47
C ARG A 43 -17.08 13.85 -6.60
N ILE A 44 -17.53 12.68 -6.12
CA ILE A 44 -16.67 11.71 -5.41
C ILE A 44 -15.62 11.13 -6.38
N GLN A 45 -16.01 10.79 -7.62
CA GLN A 45 -15.09 10.40 -8.69
C GLN A 45 -14.10 11.51 -9.09
N ARG A 46 -14.41 12.79 -8.86
CA ARG A 46 -13.48 13.91 -9.11
C ARG A 46 -12.39 14.06 -8.03
N HIS A 47 -12.39 13.25 -6.98
CA HIS A 47 -11.28 13.19 -6.01
C HIS A 47 -10.14 12.27 -6.48
N LEU A 48 -9.93 12.12 -7.79
CA LEU A 48 -8.67 11.62 -8.30
C LEU A 48 -7.55 12.57 -7.84
N PRO A 49 -6.48 12.08 -7.20
CA PRO A 49 -5.27 12.88 -7.04
C PRO A 49 -4.86 13.39 -8.44
N GLU A 50 -4.54 14.67 -8.59
CA GLU A 50 -4.23 15.28 -9.90
C GLU A 50 -3.14 14.51 -10.68
N GLY A 51 -2.24 13.81 -9.97
CA GLY A 51 -1.21 12.94 -10.56
C GLY A 51 -1.73 11.61 -11.15
N LEU A 52 -2.89 11.10 -10.72
CA LEU A 52 -3.51 9.87 -11.25
C LEU A 52 -4.17 10.16 -12.60
N THR A 53 -4.91 11.27 -12.70
CA THR A 53 -5.56 11.71 -13.95
C THR A 53 -4.54 11.91 -15.07
N LYS A 54 -3.39 12.52 -14.75
CA LYS A 54 -2.29 12.72 -15.70
C LYS A 54 -1.67 11.40 -16.17
N LYS A 55 -1.42 10.45 -15.26
CA LYS A 55 -0.92 9.11 -15.61
C LYS A 55 -1.92 8.27 -16.41
N ILE A 56 -3.21 8.41 -16.12
CA ILE A 56 -4.30 7.75 -16.86
C ILE A 56 -4.42 8.32 -18.27
N LEU A 57 -4.29 9.64 -18.42
CA LEU A 57 -4.29 10.32 -19.71
C LEU A 57 -3.04 10.01 -20.55
N ASP A 58 -1.84 9.97 -19.93
CA ASP A 58 -0.57 9.65 -20.61
C ASP A 58 -0.50 8.19 -21.12
N GLN A 59 -1.27 7.27 -20.52
CA GLN A 59 -1.34 5.86 -20.95
C GLN A 59 -2.58 5.54 -21.79
N LYS A 60 -3.50 6.49 -21.99
CA LYS A 60 -4.80 6.28 -22.65
C LYS A 60 -4.67 5.72 -24.08
N ASP A 61 -3.63 6.13 -24.81
CA ASP A 61 -3.40 5.71 -26.20
C ASP A 61 -2.59 4.40 -26.32
N LYS A 62 -2.19 3.76 -25.21
CA LYS A 62 -1.40 2.51 -25.19
C LYS A 62 -2.13 1.29 -24.59
N ILE A 63 -3.33 1.43 -24.02
CA ILE A 63 -4.01 0.36 -23.27
C ILE A 63 -5.16 -0.28 -24.10
N GLU A 64 -4.87 -0.71 -25.32
CA GLU A 64 -5.76 -1.63 -26.05
C GLU A 64 -5.14 -3.04 -26.12
N GLY A 65 -5.76 -4.00 -25.44
CA GLY A 65 -5.46 -5.43 -25.64
C GLY A 65 -4.31 -6.00 -24.79
N GLU A 66 -3.75 -5.23 -23.85
CA GLU A 66 -2.69 -5.74 -22.98
C GLU A 66 -3.22 -6.73 -21.93
N ARG A 67 -2.56 -7.89 -21.84
CA ARG A 67 -2.76 -8.86 -20.76
C ARG A 67 -1.99 -8.39 -19.53
N ARG A 68 -2.68 -8.10 -18.44
CA ARG A 68 -2.08 -7.70 -17.17
C ARG A 68 -2.61 -8.54 -16.02
N GLN A 69 -1.79 -8.78 -15.01
CA GLN A 69 -2.26 -9.37 -13.76
C GLN A 69 -2.90 -8.25 -12.93
N VAL A 70 -4.17 -8.44 -12.57
CA VAL A 70 -4.96 -7.45 -11.83
C VAL A 70 -5.61 -8.17 -10.65
N THR A 71 -5.78 -7.44 -9.55
CA THR A 71 -6.62 -7.90 -8.43
C THR A 71 -7.93 -7.14 -8.46
N VAL A 72 -9.03 -7.89 -8.51
CA VAL A 72 -10.40 -7.38 -8.56
C VAL A 72 -11.03 -7.53 -7.18
N MET A 73 -11.65 -6.47 -6.70
CA MET A 73 -12.43 -6.44 -5.46
C MET A 73 -13.89 -6.09 -5.79
N PHE A 74 -14.81 -6.91 -5.29
CA PHE A 74 -16.22 -6.55 -5.14
C PHE A 74 -16.51 -6.32 -3.67
N CYS A 75 -17.24 -5.25 -3.38
CA CYS A 75 -17.70 -4.92 -2.04
C CYS A 75 -19.19 -4.58 -2.11
N ASP A 76 -20.01 -5.21 -1.29
CA ASP A 76 -21.47 -5.07 -1.34
C ASP A 76 -22.07 -4.98 0.07
N MET A 77 -23.13 -4.18 0.24
CA MET A 77 -23.81 -4.03 1.52
C MET A 77 -24.90 -5.08 1.71
N LYS A 78 -24.85 -5.82 2.83
CA LYS A 78 -25.96 -6.72 3.15
C LYS A 78 -27.15 -5.96 3.70
N GLY A 79 -28.34 -6.32 3.22
CA GLY A 79 -29.61 -5.92 3.84
C GLY A 79 -30.08 -4.53 3.43
N PHE A 80 -29.59 -4.02 2.29
CA PHE A 80 -30.01 -2.74 1.72
C PHE A 80 -31.54 -2.68 1.53
N THR A 81 -32.16 -3.68 0.90
CA THR A 81 -33.61 -3.66 0.63
C THR A 81 -34.47 -3.64 1.92
N PRO A 82 -34.22 -4.49 2.94
CA PRO A 82 -34.91 -4.36 4.23
C PRO A 82 -34.67 -3.03 4.96
N LEU A 83 -33.50 -2.40 4.76
CA LEU A 83 -33.14 -1.13 5.37
C LEU A 83 -33.92 0.03 4.73
N THR A 84 -34.06 0.03 3.40
CA THR A 84 -34.87 1.01 2.66
C THR A 84 -36.33 1.02 3.11
N HIS A 85 -36.89 -0.16 3.41
CA HIS A 85 -38.25 -0.26 3.92
C HIS A 85 -38.44 0.29 5.34
N LYS A 86 -37.38 0.34 6.16
CA LYS A 86 -37.44 0.81 7.56
C LYS A 86 -37.16 2.29 7.72
N LEU A 87 -36.16 2.81 7.01
CA LEU A 87 -35.72 4.21 7.12
C LEU A 87 -36.36 5.12 6.07
N GLY A 88 -37.01 4.53 5.06
CA GLY A 88 -37.47 5.27 3.90
C GLY A 88 -36.32 5.62 2.94
N PRO A 89 -36.66 6.03 1.71
CA PRO A 89 -35.69 6.22 0.64
C PRO A 89 -34.71 7.37 0.90
N GLU A 90 -35.13 8.45 1.56
CA GLU A 90 -34.29 9.63 1.80
C GLU A 90 -33.19 9.39 2.82
N GLU A 91 -33.51 8.81 3.99
CA GLU A 91 -32.52 8.48 5.01
C GLU A 91 -31.57 7.37 4.55
N THR A 92 -32.09 6.39 3.81
CA THR A 92 -31.28 5.32 3.21
C THR A 92 -30.28 5.87 2.20
N PHE A 93 -30.66 6.89 1.44
CA PHE A 93 -29.78 7.56 0.48
C PHE A 93 -28.60 8.24 1.19
N VAL A 94 -28.86 9.02 2.25
CA VAL A 94 -27.82 9.70 3.02
C VAL A 94 -26.88 8.69 3.70
N LEU A 95 -27.44 7.60 4.21
CA LEU A 95 -26.66 6.52 4.81
C LEU A 95 -25.74 5.85 3.78
N MET A 96 -26.28 5.56 2.60
CA MET A 96 -25.53 4.93 1.52
C MET A 96 -24.39 5.84 1.03
N GLU A 97 -24.63 7.15 0.91
CA GLU A 97 -23.59 8.12 0.53
C GLU A 97 -22.38 8.05 1.48
N LYS A 98 -22.63 8.02 2.79
CA LYS A 98 -21.55 7.90 3.81
C LYS A 98 -20.81 6.57 3.74
N VAL A 99 -21.53 5.47 3.49
CA VAL A 99 -20.90 4.14 3.37
C VAL A 99 -20.06 4.04 2.10
N LEU A 100 -20.57 4.51 0.96
CA LEU A 100 -19.83 4.59 -0.30
C LEU A 100 -18.57 5.45 -0.15
N GLU A 101 -18.68 6.60 0.53
CA GLU A 101 -17.54 7.47 0.81
C GLU A 101 -16.43 6.74 1.59
N ILE A 102 -16.78 6.01 2.66
CA ILE A 102 -15.82 5.19 3.43
C ILE A 102 -15.14 4.18 2.50
N MET A 103 -15.91 3.45 1.69
CA MET A 103 -15.36 2.44 0.79
C MET A 103 -14.39 3.05 -0.24
N VAL A 104 -14.82 4.11 -0.93
CA VAL A 104 -14.03 4.80 -1.96
C VAL A 104 -12.72 5.35 -1.36
N LEU A 105 -12.80 6.04 -0.21
CA LEU A 105 -11.64 6.59 0.47
C LEU A 105 -10.63 5.50 0.84
N LYS A 106 -11.09 4.37 1.40
CA LYS A 106 -10.19 3.26 1.75
C LYS A 106 -9.61 2.57 0.52
N ILE A 107 -10.38 2.37 -0.55
CA ILE A 107 -9.86 1.79 -1.79
C ILE A 107 -8.74 2.67 -2.37
N HIS A 108 -8.98 3.97 -2.46
CA HIS A 108 -7.97 4.92 -2.96
C HIS A 108 -6.77 5.08 -2.02
N GLN A 109 -6.98 5.02 -0.70
CA GLN A 109 -5.89 5.01 0.28
C GLN A 109 -4.89 3.89 0.00
N TYR A 110 -5.34 2.76 -0.56
CA TYR A 110 -4.49 1.64 -0.96
C TYR A 110 -4.16 1.59 -2.46
N GLU A 111 -4.32 2.72 -3.17
CA GLU A 111 -4.10 2.89 -4.61
C GLU A 111 -4.96 1.97 -5.49
N GLY A 112 -6.09 1.50 -4.97
CA GLY A 112 -7.13 0.90 -5.79
C GLY A 112 -7.83 1.96 -6.64
N THR A 113 -8.28 1.55 -7.82
CA THR A 113 -9.12 2.35 -8.70
C THR A 113 -10.55 1.83 -8.64
N VAL A 114 -11.50 2.68 -8.28
CA VAL A 114 -12.93 2.36 -8.35
C VAL A 114 -13.34 2.39 -9.82
N ASN A 115 -13.68 1.22 -10.37
CA ASN A 115 -14.07 1.08 -11.77
C ASN A 115 -15.56 1.30 -11.97
N GLU A 116 -16.39 0.83 -11.04
CA GLU A 116 -17.85 0.94 -11.15
C GLU A 116 -18.49 1.00 -9.76
N ILE A 117 -19.55 1.79 -9.62
CA ILE A 117 -20.42 1.83 -8.45
C ILE A 117 -21.77 1.25 -8.87
N ARG A 118 -22.24 0.22 -8.18
CA ARG A 118 -23.45 -0.54 -8.51
C ARG A 118 -24.41 -0.51 -7.33
N GLY A 119 -25.29 0.49 -7.27
CA GLY A 119 -26.28 0.60 -6.21
C GLY A 119 -25.64 0.63 -4.82
N ASP A 120 -25.66 -0.50 -4.12
CA ASP A 120 -25.14 -0.75 -2.77
C ASP A 120 -23.73 -1.35 -2.72
N GLY A 121 -23.06 -1.48 -3.86
CA GLY A 121 -21.71 -2.04 -3.95
C GLY A 121 -20.74 -1.31 -4.89
N ILE A 122 -19.48 -1.69 -4.80
CA ILE A 122 -18.36 -1.16 -5.59
C ILE A 122 -17.58 -2.29 -6.25
N LEU A 123 -17.19 -2.06 -7.50
CA LEU A 123 -16.14 -2.79 -8.20
C LEU A 123 -14.86 -1.96 -8.21
N ALA A 124 -13.79 -2.49 -7.62
CA ALA A 124 -12.47 -1.87 -7.62
C ALA A 124 -11.40 -2.77 -8.24
N LEU A 125 -10.41 -2.13 -8.84
CA LEU A 125 -9.27 -2.75 -9.50
C LEU A 125 -7.97 -2.29 -8.82
N PHE A 126 -7.09 -3.23 -8.54
CA PHE A 126 -5.73 -2.99 -8.06
C PHE A 126 -4.76 -3.54 -9.11
N GLY A 127 -3.78 -2.73 -9.52
CA GLY A 127 -2.89 -3.07 -10.63
C GLY A 127 -3.43 -2.68 -12.02
N ALA A 128 -4.54 -1.94 -12.07
CA ALA A 128 -5.07 -1.30 -13.27
C ALA A 128 -5.70 0.06 -12.91
N PRO A 129 -5.57 1.10 -13.77
CA PRO A 129 -4.74 1.14 -14.98
C PRO A 129 -3.23 1.23 -14.68
N ILE A 130 -2.88 1.62 -13.45
CA ILE A 130 -1.50 1.65 -12.97
C ILE A 130 -1.12 0.26 -12.47
N ALA A 131 -0.04 -0.31 -13.00
CA ALA A 131 0.48 -1.59 -12.55
C ALA A 131 0.98 -1.49 -11.10
N LEU A 132 0.57 -2.45 -10.26
CA LEU A 132 0.93 -2.55 -8.85
C LEU A 132 1.39 -3.98 -8.57
N GLU A 133 2.64 -4.15 -8.17
CA GLU A 133 3.24 -5.48 -7.87
C GLU A 133 2.61 -6.14 -6.65
N ASP A 134 2.20 -5.33 -5.68
CA ASP A 134 1.56 -5.75 -4.42
C ASP A 134 0.03 -5.57 -4.46
N ALA A 135 -0.58 -5.53 -5.65
CA ALA A 135 -2.02 -5.41 -5.84
C ALA A 135 -2.86 -6.37 -4.97
N PRO A 136 -2.52 -7.68 -4.84
CA PRO A 136 -3.26 -8.59 -3.96
C PRO A 136 -3.22 -8.17 -2.48
N GLN A 137 -2.06 -7.70 -2.01
CA GLN A 137 -1.84 -7.30 -0.62
C GLN A 137 -2.61 -6.02 -0.31
N ARG A 138 -2.58 -5.06 -1.24
CA ARG A 138 -3.30 -3.79 -1.16
C ARG A 138 -4.80 -3.98 -1.14
N ALA A 139 -5.32 -4.85 -2.00
CA ALA A 139 -6.73 -5.20 -2.00
C ALA A 139 -7.16 -5.78 -0.64
N ILE A 140 -6.39 -6.70 -0.05
CA ILE A 140 -6.73 -7.26 1.27
C ILE A 140 -6.64 -6.19 2.36
N ARG A 141 -5.59 -5.35 2.40
CA ARG A 141 -5.48 -4.24 3.36
C ARG A 141 -6.63 -3.24 3.23
N ALA A 142 -7.03 -2.91 2.00
CA ALA A 142 -8.21 -2.09 1.75
C ALA A 142 -9.46 -2.74 2.33
N SER A 143 -9.68 -4.05 2.12
CA SER A 143 -10.84 -4.76 2.67
C SER A 143 -10.90 -4.72 4.20
N VAL A 144 -9.76 -4.91 4.88
CA VAL A 144 -9.66 -4.83 6.34
C VAL A 144 -9.95 -3.41 6.83
N ALA A 145 -9.39 -2.40 6.15
CA ALA A 145 -9.62 -1.00 6.48
C ALA A 145 -11.07 -0.55 6.25
N ILE A 146 -11.73 -1.10 5.22
CA ILE A 146 -13.17 -0.88 4.96
C ILE A 146 -13.99 -1.45 6.11
N HIS A 147 -13.78 -2.72 6.50
CA HIS A 147 -14.51 -3.32 7.61
C HIS A 147 -14.32 -2.53 8.92
N LYS A 148 -13.10 -2.08 9.21
CA LYS A 148 -12.82 -1.22 10.35
C LYS A 148 -13.56 0.13 10.27
N GLY A 149 -13.52 0.80 9.13
CA GLY A 149 -14.21 2.07 8.93
C GLY A 149 -15.73 1.95 9.10
N ILE A 150 -16.33 0.84 8.67
CA ILE A 150 -17.75 0.55 8.88
C ILE A 150 -18.05 0.21 10.34
N ALA A 151 -17.17 -0.48 11.05
CA ALA A 151 -17.31 -0.71 12.48
C ALA A 151 -17.34 0.62 13.26
N ASP A 152 -16.37 1.51 12.99
CA ASP A 152 -16.30 2.85 13.60
C ASP A 152 -17.55 3.68 13.27
N PHE A 153 -18.05 3.57 12.03
CA PHE A 153 -19.28 4.25 11.60
C PHE A 153 -20.51 3.72 12.34
N ASN A 154 -20.64 2.40 12.48
CA ASN A 154 -21.72 1.77 13.23
C ASN A 154 -21.71 2.19 14.71
N GLU A 155 -20.54 2.33 15.33
CA GLU A 155 -20.43 2.80 16.72
C GLU A 155 -20.96 4.22 16.90
N LYS A 156 -20.58 5.14 16.01
CA LYS A 156 -21.10 6.52 16.04
C LYS A 156 -22.61 6.60 15.83
N MET A 157 -23.15 5.73 14.99
CA MET A 157 -24.58 5.69 14.68
C MET A 157 -25.44 5.08 15.80
N LYS A 158 -24.86 4.27 16.71
CA LYS A 158 -25.59 3.69 17.85
C LYS A 158 -26.18 4.75 18.78
N ASP A 159 -25.52 5.90 18.90
CA ASP A 159 -25.95 6.98 19.77
C ASP A 159 -27.04 7.86 19.14
N GLU A 160 -27.13 7.87 17.80
CA GLU A 160 -28.04 8.76 17.07
C GLU A 160 -29.35 8.09 16.64
N HIS A 161 -29.39 6.80 16.27
CA HIS A 161 -30.61 6.13 15.78
C HIS A 161 -30.68 4.61 16.07
N ARG A 162 -31.92 4.06 16.11
CA ARG A 162 -32.24 2.61 16.23
C ARG A 162 -31.91 1.79 14.96
N THR A 163 -30.82 2.10 14.28
CA THR A 163 -30.42 1.44 13.02
C THR A 163 -29.70 0.12 13.29
N PRO A 164 -30.03 -0.95 12.53
CA PRO A 164 -29.27 -2.19 12.61
C PRO A 164 -27.83 -1.98 12.11
N PRO A 165 -26.85 -2.76 12.60
CA PRO A 165 -25.46 -2.62 12.19
C PRO A 165 -25.31 -2.90 10.69
N ILE A 166 -24.59 -2.02 10.00
CA ILE A 166 -24.25 -2.18 8.59
C ILE A 166 -23.12 -3.19 8.48
N LEU A 167 -23.29 -4.19 7.61
CA LEU A 167 -22.29 -5.22 7.35
C LEU A 167 -22.04 -5.31 5.84
N LEU A 168 -20.77 -5.35 5.45
CA LEU A 168 -20.34 -5.48 4.07
C LEU A 168 -19.85 -6.91 3.78
N ARG A 169 -20.02 -7.36 2.55
CA ARG A 169 -19.42 -8.57 2.01
C ARG A 169 -18.35 -8.16 1.00
N ILE A 170 -17.17 -8.77 1.09
CA ILE A 170 -16.07 -8.44 0.18
C ILE A 170 -15.55 -9.73 -0.47
N GLY A 171 -15.41 -9.70 -1.79
CA GLY A 171 -14.82 -10.77 -2.59
C GLY A 171 -13.61 -10.27 -3.36
N ILE A 172 -12.49 -10.97 -3.25
CA ILE A 172 -11.24 -10.60 -3.92
C ILE A 172 -10.73 -11.77 -4.76
N ASN A 173 -10.30 -11.47 -5.99
CA ASN A 173 -9.60 -12.43 -6.83
C ASN A 173 -8.48 -11.74 -7.62
N THR A 174 -7.33 -12.41 -7.70
CA THR A 174 -6.21 -12.03 -8.54
C THR A 174 -6.18 -12.92 -9.77
N GLY A 175 -5.87 -12.36 -10.93
CA GLY A 175 -5.69 -13.14 -12.15
C GLY A 175 -5.35 -12.27 -13.36
N THR A 176 -5.02 -12.91 -14.47
CA THR A 176 -4.75 -12.19 -15.72
C THR A 176 -6.05 -11.70 -16.35
N VAL A 177 -6.04 -10.47 -16.83
CA VAL A 177 -7.16 -9.84 -17.52
C VAL A 177 -6.66 -9.10 -18.75
N VAL A 178 -7.52 -9.00 -19.77
CA VAL A 178 -7.27 -8.10 -20.90
C VAL A 178 -7.94 -6.78 -20.59
N ILE A 179 -7.17 -5.70 -20.63
CA ILE A 179 -7.68 -4.34 -20.40
C ILE A 179 -7.94 -3.70 -21.77
N GLY A 180 -9.16 -3.25 -21.99
CA GLY A 180 -9.52 -2.33 -23.07
C GLY A 180 -10.22 -1.10 -22.51
N ALA A 181 -9.81 0.09 -22.95
CA ALA A 181 -10.52 1.32 -22.64
C ALA A 181 -11.71 1.47 -23.60
N ILE A 182 -12.94 1.44 -23.08
CA ILE A 182 -14.12 1.85 -23.86
C ILE A 182 -14.53 3.21 -23.30
N ALA A 183 -14.35 4.27 -24.08
CA ALA A 183 -14.81 5.60 -23.72
C ALA A 183 -16.32 5.70 -23.99
N ILE A 184 -17.11 5.90 -22.94
CA ILE A 184 -18.51 6.31 -23.04
C ILE A 184 -18.67 7.56 -22.16
N ASP A 185 -18.99 8.68 -22.80
CA ASP A 185 -19.30 9.99 -22.20
C ASP A 185 -18.52 10.38 -20.93
N LEU A 186 -17.34 10.98 -21.14
CA LEU A 186 -16.49 11.64 -20.13
C LEU A 186 -15.98 10.76 -18.96
N SER A 187 -16.34 9.48 -18.91
CA SER A 187 -15.80 8.50 -17.97
C SER A 187 -14.99 7.42 -18.73
N VAL A 188 -13.80 7.09 -18.22
CA VAL A 188 -13.01 5.96 -18.76
C VAL A 188 -13.44 4.72 -17.97
N GLN A 189 -14.28 3.88 -18.57
CA GLN A 189 -14.60 2.56 -18.02
C GLN A 189 -13.63 1.54 -18.62
N PHE A 190 -12.92 0.81 -17.76
CA PHE A 190 -12.06 -0.27 -18.22
C PHE A 190 -12.89 -1.53 -18.37
N THR A 191 -13.02 -2.00 -19.61
CA THR A 191 -13.63 -3.31 -19.86
C THR A 191 -12.55 -4.33 -19.57
N VAL A 192 -12.60 -4.85 -18.36
CA VAL A 192 -11.80 -6.00 -17.97
C VAL A 192 -12.57 -7.23 -18.49
N VAL A 193 -11.96 -7.99 -19.40
CA VAL A 193 -12.56 -9.23 -19.91
C VAL A 193 -11.77 -10.40 -19.34
N GLY A 194 -12.45 -11.27 -18.59
CA GLY A 194 -11.85 -12.49 -18.06
C GLY A 194 -12.64 -13.12 -16.93
N ASP A 195 -12.40 -14.42 -16.72
CA ASP A 195 -12.92 -15.21 -15.60
C ASP A 195 -12.63 -14.57 -14.23
N THR A 196 -11.58 -13.75 -14.15
CA THR A 196 -11.08 -13.08 -12.94
C THR A 196 -12.11 -12.19 -12.26
N ILE A 197 -12.88 -11.39 -13.00
CA ILE A 197 -13.94 -10.51 -12.43
C ILE A 197 -15.09 -11.35 -11.91
N ASN A 198 -15.54 -12.29 -12.73
CA ASN A 198 -16.66 -13.16 -12.37
C ASN A 198 -16.33 -13.91 -11.08
N MET A 199 -15.08 -14.33 -10.90
CA MET A 199 -14.62 -14.98 -9.69
C MET A 199 -14.67 -14.07 -8.46
N ALA A 200 -14.20 -12.82 -8.56
CA ALA A 200 -14.27 -11.87 -7.45
C ALA A 200 -15.72 -11.60 -7.01
N SER A 201 -16.64 -11.40 -7.96
CA SER A 201 -18.07 -11.24 -7.68
C SER A 201 -18.66 -12.50 -7.02
N ARG A 202 -18.25 -13.69 -7.45
CA ARG A 202 -18.68 -14.95 -6.81
C ARG A 202 -18.14 -15.10 -5.39
N MET A 203 -16.92 -14.63 -5.12
CA MET A 203 -16.37 -14.64 -3.76
C MET A 203 -17.15 -13.70 -2.84
N GLU A 204 -17.56 -12.52 -3.33
CA GLU A 204 -18.40 -11.58 -2.59
C GLU A 204 -19.76 -12.21 -2.27
N ALA A 205 -20.42 -12.78 -3.28
CA ALA A 205 -21.73 -13.42 -3.10
C ALA A 205 -21.68 -14.60 -2.11
N LEU A 206 -20.55 -15.30 -2.02
CA LEU A 206 -20.32 -16.39 -1.06
C LEU A 206 -19.91 -15.88 0.33
N ALA A 207 -19.42 -14.65 0.45
CA ALA A 207 -18.90 -14.10 1.69
C ALA A 207 -20.01 -13.95 2.74
N GLU A 208 -19.66 -14.30 3.98
CA GLU A 208 -20.51 -14.01 5.11
C GLU A 208 -20.48 -12.50 5.42
N PRO A 209 -21.54 -11.93 6.01
CA PRO A 209 -21.60 -10.50 6.28
C PRO A 209 -20.52 -10.09 7.27
N GLY A 210 -19.80 -9.01 6.97
CA GLY A 210 -18.65 -8.54 7.75
C GLY A 210 -17.35 -9.30 7.46
N THR A 211 -17.29 -10.10 6.38
CA THR A 211 -16.11 -10.91 6.05
C THR A 211 -15.60 -10.61 4.64
N THR A 212 -14.32 -10.94 4.43
CA THR A 212 -13.67 -10.89 3.12
C THR A 212 -13.25 -12.29 2.69
N TYR A 213 -13.71 -12.74 1.53
CA TYR A 213 -13.32 -14.02 0.95
C TYR A 213 -12.40 -13.83 -0.25
N VAL A 214 -11.39 -14.69 -0.35
CA VAL A 214 -10.41 -14.71 -1.43
C VAL A 214 -10.29 -16.09 -2.05
N THR A 215 -9.86 -16.11 -3.31
CA THR A 215 -9.52 -17.33 -4.03
C THR A 215 -8.16 -17.89 -3.63
N GLU A 216 -7.89 -19.13 -4.05
CA GLU A 216 -6.61 -19.80 -3.83
C GLU A 216 -5.40 -19.04 -4.41
N GLU A 217 -5.55 -18.43 -5.58
CA GLU A 217 -4.48 -17.64 -6.19
C GLU A 217 -4.12 -16.42 -5.33
N THR A 218 -5.12 -15.64 -4.92
CA THR A 218 -4.92 -14.50 -4.02
C THR A 218 -4.36 -14.94 -2.67
N TYR A 219 -4.82 -16.07 -2.13
CA TYR A 219 -4.28 -16.66 -0.89
C TYR A 219 -2.79 -16.97 -1.03
N HIS A 220 -2.35 -17.70 -2.06
CA HIS A 220 -0.92 -18.06 -2.20
C HIS A 220 -0.02 -16.83 -2.34
N LEU A 221 -0.49 -15.77 -3.00
CA LEU A 221 0.25 -14.51 -3.13
C LEU A 221 0.34 -13.71 -1.81
N THR A 222 -0.54 -14.00 -0.84
CA THR A 222 -0.72 -13.16 0.36
C THR A 222 -0.63 -13.91 1.69
N LYS A 223 -0.54 -15.25 1.70
CA LYS A 223 -0.61 -16.10 2.90
C LYS A 223 0.38 -15.77 4.01
N GLU A 224 1.57 -15.22 3.71
CA GLU A 224 2.51 -14.82 4.78
C GLU A 224 2.23 -13.45 5.39
N LEU A 225 1.31 -12.67 4.83
CA LEU A 225 0.98 -11.32 5.28
C LEU A 225 -0.38 -11.22 5.97
N PHE A 226 -1.24 -12.23 5.82
CA PHE A 226 -2.57 -12.24 6.42
C PHE A 226 -2.88 -13.58 7.07
N HIS A 227 -3.70 -13.56 8.12
CA HIS A 227 -4.27 -14.76 8.68
C HIS A 227 -5.51 -15.13 7.88
N PHE A 228 -5.56 -16.38 7.46
CA PHE A 228 -6.66 -16.92 6.70
C PHE A 228 -7.28 -18.12 7.41
N GLN A 229 -8.60 -18.22 7.31
CA GLN A 229 -9.32 -19.45 7.62
C GLN A 229 -9.66 -20.17 6.30
N PRO A 230 -9.19 -21.41 6.09
CA PRO A 230 -9.61 -22.20 4.94
C PRO A 230 -11.07 -22.63 5.13
N LEU A 231 -11.92 -22.33 4.15
CA LEU A 231 -13.34 -22.69 4.16
C LEU A 231 -13.64 -23.93 3.30
N GLY A 232 -12.59 -24.60 2.82
CA GLY A 232 -12.69 -25.77 1.97
C GLY A 232 -13.07 -25.44 0.52
N LYS A 233 -13.39 -26.49 -0.24
CA LYS A 233 -13.77 -26.37 -1.65
C LYS A 233 -15.27 -26.08 -1.77
N LYS A 234 -15.64 -24.96 -2.40
CA LYS A 234 -17.04 -24.58 -2.66
C LYS A 234 -17.37 -24.75 -4.14
N ILE A 235 -18.57 -25.24 -4.43
CA ILE A 235 -19.10 -25.29 -5.80
C ILE A 235 -19.56 -23.88 -6.17
N VAL A 236 -19.04 -23.38 -7.29
CA VAL A 236 -19.35 -22.03 -7.75
C VAL A 236 -20.12 -22.12 -9.07
N LYS A 237 -21.24 -21.40 -9.17
CA LYS A 237 -22.13 -21.42 -10.34
C LYS A 237 -21.34 -21.16 -11.63
N GLY A 238 -21.43 -22.07 -12.60
CA GLY A 238 -20.77 -21.93 -13.90
C GLY A 238 -19.37 -22.56 -14.03
N ARG A 239 -18.87 -23.29 -13.02
CA ARG A 239 -17.74 -24.22 -13.17
C ARG A 239 -18.12 -25.63 -12.70
N LYS A 240 -17.55 -26.64 -13.35
CA LYS A 240 -17.69 -28.06 -12.96
C LYS A 240 -16.83 -28.42 -11.75
N GLU A 241 -15.75 -27.68 -11.53
CA GLU A 241 -14.78 -27.92 -10.46
C GLU A 241 -15.03 -27.02 -9.25
N SER A 242 -14.91 -27.60 -8.06
CA SER A 242 -15.01 -26.89 -6.78
C SER A 242 -13.72 -26.10 -6.50
N ILE A 243 -13.85 -24.87 -6.00
CA ILE A 243 -12.73 -23.94 -5.80
C ILE A 243 -12.45 -23.79 -4.30
N SER A 244 -11.17 -23.79 -3.90
CA SER A 244 -10.76 -23.53 -2.52
C SER A 244 -11.01 -22.06 -2.17
N VAL A 245 -11.73 -21.82 -1.07
CA VAL A 245 -12.07 -20.47 -0.58
C VAL A 245 -11.39 -20.21 0.76
N TYR A 246 -10.87 -19.00 0.93
CA TYR A 246 -10.19 -18.58 2.16
C TYR A 246 -10.82 -17.30 2.67
N GLN A 247 -11.16 -17.27 3.95
CA GLN A 247 -11.61 -16.04 4.62
C GLN A 247 -10.40 -15.30 5.18
N VAL A 248 -10.30 -14.01 4.92
CA VAL A 248 -9.35 -13.11 5.59
C VAL A 248 -9.86 -12.87 7.01
N LEU A 249 -9.05 -13.18 8.01
CA LEU A 249 -9.37 -12.91 9.42
C LEU A 249 -8.81 -11.57 9.86
N SER A 250 -7.52 -11.37 9.60
CA SER A 250 -6.79 -10.17 9.94
C SER A 250 -5.54 -10.09 9.08
N THR A 251 -4.92 -8.91 9.04
CA THR A 251 -3.48 -8.85 8.82
C THR A 251 -2.84 -9.79 9.83
N LYS A 252 -1.97 -10.72 9.37
CA LYS A 252 -0.87 -11.14 10.23
C LYS A 252 -0.27 -9.81 10.60
N GLU A 253 -0.28 -9.49 11.89
CA GLU A 253 0.29 -8.26 12.42
C GLU A 253 1.41 -7.86 11.46
N ASP A 254 1.38 -6.63 10.91
CA ASP A 254 2.59 -6.09 10.27
C ASP A 254 3.58 -6.02 11.43
N LEU A 255 4.17 -7.17 11.69
CA LEU A 255 5.07 -7.45 12.75
C LEU A 255 6.17 -6.49 12.35
N TYR A 256 6.35 -5.48 13.19
CA TYR A 256 7.66 -5.15 13.73
C TYR A 256 8.30 -6.43 14.30
N ARG A 257 8.44 -7.44 13.43
CA ARG A 257 9.30 -8.58 13.57
C ARG A 257 10.67 -7.94 13.48
N PRO A 258 11.58 -8.26 14.40
CA PRO A 258 12.99 -8.07 14.12
C PRO A 258 13.23 -8.70 12.74
N ARG A 259 13.54 -7.90 11.72
CA ARG A 259 13.91 -8.43 10.40
C ARG A 259 15.33 -9.01 10.47
N LEU A 260 15.54 -9.96 11.38
CA LEU A 260 16.54 -10.98 11.14
C LEU A 260 16.03 -11.73 9.93
N GLY A 261 16.77 -11.59 8.83
CA GLY A 261 16.30 -11.89 7.50
C GLY A 261 15.59 -13.22 7.39
N SER A 262 14.64 -13.27 6.44
CA SER A 262 13.88 -14.43 5.94
C SER A 262 12.40 -14.45 6.33
N GLU A 263 11.55 -14.85 5.37
CA GLU A 263 10.30 -15.63 5.53
C GLU A 263 9.36 -15.55 4.31
N ARG A 264 9.65 -14.67 3.34
CA ARG A 264 9.24 -14.92 1.94
C ARG A 264 10.48 -14.99 1.08
N MET A 265 11.01 -16.19 0.87
CA MET A 265 11.77 -16.55 -0.33
C MET A 265 12.27 -17.98 -0.17
N ILE A 266 12.10 -18.78 -1.21
CA ILE A 266 12.84 -20.03 -1.43
C ILE A 266 14.31 -19.74 -1.11
N TYR A 267 14.86 -20.38 -0.08
CA TYR A 267 16.22 -20.12 0.39
C TYR A 267 17.24 -20.77 -0.55
N SER A 268 17.38 -20.25 -1.76
CA SER A 268 18.54 -20.59 -2.58
C SER A 268 19.79 -20.01 -1.93
N GLU A 269 20.92 -20.69 -2.06
CA GLU A 269 22.23 -20.10 -1.83
C GLU A 269 22.39 -18.84 -2.71
N MET A 270 23.14 -17.86 -2.22
CA MET A 270 23.43 -16.66 -3.01
C MET A 270 24.36 -17.05 -4.15
N VAL A 271 23.99 -16.72 -5.39
CA VAL A 271 24.79 -17.03 -6.58
C VAL A 271 25.31 -15.73 -7.18
N GLY A 272 26.61 -15.67 -7.48
CA GLY A 272 27.17 -14.62 -8.34
C GLY A 272 27.27 -13.23 -7.73
N ARG A 273 27.24 -13.10 -6.39
CA ARG A 273 27.24 -11.81 -5.68
C ARG A 273 28.33 -11.67 -4.61
N ASP A 274 29.34 -12.52 -4.66
CA ASP A 274 30.43 -12.54 -3.67
C ASP A 274 31.23 -11.22 -3.68
N ASN A 275 31.44 -10.63 -4.86
CA ASN A 275 32.16 -9.36 -4.99
C ASN A 275 31.39 -8.20 -4.36
N GLU A 276 30.09 -8.08 -4.64
CA GLU A 276 29.21 -7.07 -4.05
C GLU A 276 29.10 -7.25 -2.54
N LEU A 277 29.01 -8.50 -2.06
CA LEU A 277 29.00 -8.79 -0.62
C LEU A 277 30.31 -8.39 0.04
N HIS A 278 31.46 -8.76 -0.52
CA HIS A 278 32.78 -8.34 0.00
C HIS A 278 32.93 -6.81 0.04
N LYS A 279 32.42 -6.09 -0.97
CA LYS A 279 32.42 -4.62 -0.97
C LYS A 279 31.58 -4.03 0.16
N LEU A 280 30.43 -4.63 0.46
CA LEU A 280 29.57 -4.24 1.59
C LEU A 280 30.25 -4.51 2.93
N GLU A 281 30.81 -5.70 3.11
CA GLU A 281 31.56 -6.06 4.33
C GLU A 281 32.74 -5.11 4.56
N ALA A 282 33.44 -4.71 3.48
CA ALA A 282 34.51 -3.73 3.57
C ALA A 282 34.00 -2.36 4.07
N GLN A 283 32.81 -1.91 3.68
CA GLN A 283 32.24 -0.66 4.21
C GLN A 283 31.81 -0.79 5.67
N VAL A 284 31.27 -1.95 6.08
CA VAL A 284 30.96 -2.22 7.49
C VAL A 284 32.23 -2.17 8.34
N ASN A 285 33.33 -2.79 7.87
CA ASN A 285 34.62 -2.73 8.54
C ASN A 285 35.17 -1.30 8.65
N LYS A 286 35.02 -0.48 7.60
CA LYS A 286 35.38 0.94 7.67
C LYS A 286 34.58 1.69 8.75
N ALA A 287 33.28 1.44 8.84
CA ALA A 287 32.46 2.03 9.91
C ALA A 287 32.94 1.58 11.29
N ILE A 288 33.28 0.30 11.45
CA ILE A 288 33.89 -0.21 12.70
C ILE A 288 35.21 0.52 13.03
N MET A 289 36.02 0.82 12.01
CA MET A 289 37.29 1.56 12.13
C MET A 289 37.12 3.09 12.29
N GLY A 290 35.89 3.60 12.37
CA GLY A 290 35.63 5.04 12.57
C GLY A 290 35.30 5.83 11.31
N GLN A 291 35.29 5.19 10.13
CA GLN A 291 35.09 5.86 8.84
C GLN A 291 33.66 5.62 8.33
N GLY A 292 32.87 6.67 8.25
CA GLY A 292 31.52 6.61 7.69
C GLY A 292 31.52 6.51 6.16
N SER A 293 30.41 6.01 5.61
CA SER A 293 30.20 5.96 4.15
C SER A 293 28.74 5.85 3.76
N VAL A 294 28.43 6.10 2.49
CA VAL A 294 27.10 5.90 1.90
C VAL A 294 27.19 4.91 0.75
N VAL A 295 26.43 3.83 0.83
CA VAL A 295 26.36 2.80 -0.20
C VAL A 295 24.98 2.82 -0.83
N ASN A 296 24.93 2.90 -2.15
CA ASN A 296 23.69 2.83 -2.92
C ASN A 296 23.67 1.54 -3.74
N ILE A 297 22.75 0.64 -3.41
CA ILE A 297 22.52 -0.61 -4.16
C ILE A 297 21.35 -0.37 -5.11
N ILE A 298 21.66 -0.38 -6.41
CA ILE A 298 20.75 0.00 -7.49
C ILE A 298 20.45 -1.24 -8.31
N GLY A 299 19.19 -1.46 -8.65
CA GLY A 299 18.83 -2.49 -9.61
C GLY A 299 17.34 -2.73 -9.70
N GLU A 300 16.92 -3.51 -10.70
CA GLU A 300 15.51 -3.79 -10.97
C GLU A 300 14.83 -4.63 -9.86
N ALA A 301 13.50 -4.72 -9.93
CA ALA A 301 12.75 -5.64 -9.08
C ALA A 301 13.25 -7.08 -9.27
N GLY A 302 13.33 -7.86 -8.18
CA GLY A 302 13.74 -9.27 -8.25
C GLY A 302 15.22 -9.54 -8.50
N ILE A 303 16.06 -8.53 -8.77
CA ILE A 303 17.50 -8.69 -9.10
C ILE A 303 18.38 -9.21 -7.93
N GLY A 304 17.82 -9.31 -6.73
CA GLY A 304 18.54 -9.82 -5.54
C GLY A 304 19.04 -8.77 -4.54
N LYS A 305 18.63 -7.49 -4.63
CA LYS A 305 19.05 -6.43 -3.67
C LYS A 305 18.82 -6.81 -2.21
N SER A 306 17.58 -7.21 -1.87
CA SER A 306 17.23 -7.63 -0.50
C SER A 306 17.95 -8.91 -0.08
N ARG A 307 18.28 -9.80 -1.04
CA ARG A 307 19.04 -11.02 -0.74
C ARG A 307 20.48 -10.70 -0.36
N LEU A 308 21.14 -9.80 -1.10
CA LEU A 308 22.49 -9.35 -0.81
C LEU A 308 22.59 -8.75 0.60
N VAL A 309 21.62 -7.92 0.98
CA VAL A 309 21.55 -7.35 2.33
C VAL A 309 21.26 -8.42 3.39
N ALA A 310 20.41 -9.40 3.08
CA ALA A 310 20.14 -10.51 4.00
C ALA A 310 21.39 -11.36 4.26
N GLU A 311 22.24 -11.57 3.26
CA GLU A 311 23.54 -12.23 3.46
C GLU A 311 24.48 -11.38 4.31
N LEU A 312 24.60 -10.08 4.03
CA LEU A 312 25.39 -9.16 4.85
C LEU A 312 25.00 -9.26 6.33
N LYS A 313 23.69 -9.26 6.64
CA LYS A 313 23.17 -9.35 8.02
C LYS A 313 23.55 -10.65 8.74
N LYS A 314 23.79 -11.75 8.01
CA LYS A 314 24.22 -13.01 8.61
C LYS A 314 25.71 -12.98 9.01
N CYS A 315 26.50 -12.09 8.41
CA CYS A 315 27.92 -12.02 8.68
C CYS A 315 28.20 -11.65 10.14
N GLY A 316 29.20 -12.31 10.74
CA GLY A 316 29.53 -12.15 12.16
C GLY A 316 29.87 -10.70 12.55
N ILE A 317 30.42 -9.91 11.63
CA ILE A 317 30.74 -8.49 11.81
C ILE A 317 29.51 -7.63 12.12
N MET A 318 28.31 -8.07 11.73
CA MET A 318 27.07 -7.34 12.00
C MET A 318 26.62 -7.45 13.47
N LYS A 319 27.20 -8.35 14.26
CA LYS A 319 26.84 -8.53 15.69
C LYS A 319 27.42 -7.44 16.59
N THR A 320 28.43 -6.70 16.13
CA THR A 320 29.15 -5.68 16.91
C THR A 320 28.74 -4.25 16.57
N ILE A 321 27.72 -4.08 15.73
CA ILE A 321 27.24 -2.78 15.25
C ILE A 321 25.81 -2.54 15.74
N GLY A 322 25.40 -1.28 15.81
CA GLY A 322 23.99 -0.93 15.83
C GLY A 322 23.41 -1.05 14.43
N LEU A 323 22.31 -1.80 14.28
CA LEU A 323 21.60 -1.92 13.01
C LEU A 323 20.24 -1.23 13.12
N LEU A 324 19.97 -0.27 12.23
CA LEU A 324 18.68 0.38 12.10
C LEU A 324 18.16 0.14 10.68
N GLU A 325 16.88 -0.19 10.55
CA GLU A 325 16.28 -0.50 9.26
C GLU A 325 14.99 0.27 9.07
N GLY A 326 14.80 0.84 7.88
CA GLY A 326 13.56 1.47 7.46
C GLY A 326 13.18 1.01 6.06
N ARG A 327 11.90 1.11 5.72
CA ARG A 327 11.42 0.82 4.36
C ARG A 327 10.46 1.89 3.86
N ALA A 328 10.66 2.31 2.63
CA ALA A 328 9.64 3.04 1.89
C ALA A 328 8.61 2.07 1.32
N ILE A 329 7.33 2.38 1.51
CA ILE A 329 6.23 1.62 0.93
C ILE A 329 5.70 2.38 -0.28
N SER A 330 5.09 1.70 -1.26
CA SER A 330 4.59 2.34 -2.49
C SER A 330 3.47 3.37 -2.23
N ILE A 331 2.71 3.21 -1.13
CA ILE A 331 1.76 4.21 -0.57
C ILE A 331 2.47 5.44 0.04
N GLY A 332 3.77 5.33 0.29
CA GLY A 332 4.57 6.24 1.09
C GLY A 332 4.81 7.60 0.45
N ARG A 333 4.52 7.78 -0.85
CA ARG A 333 4.66 9.09 -1.51
C ARG A 333 3.76 10.18 -0.89
N ASN A 334 2.66 9.79 -0.25
CA ASN A 334 1.76 10.69 0.47
C ASN A 334 1.97 10.66 1.99
N LEU A 335 2.93 9.87 2.50
CA LEU A 335 3.22 9.73 3.92
C LEU A 335 4.59 10.35 4.20
N SER A 336 4.59 11.61 4.64
CA SER A 336 5.82 12.34 4.95
C SER A 336 6.68 11.56 5.94
N PHE A 337 7.98 11.45 5.62
CA PHE A 337 8.98 10.84 6.49
C PHE A 337 8.79 9.35 6.80
N HIS A 338 7.94 8.62 6.06
CA HIS A 338 7.59 7.24 6.38
C HIS A 338 8.78 6.29 6.61
N PRO A 339 9.84 6.25 5.76
CA PRO A 339 10.97 5.34 5.97
C PRO A 339 11.73 5.63 7.26
N ILE A 340 11.76 6.89 7.69
CA ILE A 340 12.41 7.31 8.95
C ILE A 340 11.52 6.98 10.15
N ILE A 341 10.21 7.22 10.04
CA ILE A 341 9.25 6.81 11.08
C ILE A 341 9.28 5.29 11.27
N ASP A 342 9.32 4.52 10.17
CA ASP A 342 9.46 3.07 10.22
C ASP A 342 10.73 2.64 10.94
N LEU A 343 11.86 3.27 10.60
CA LEU A 343 13.14 3.05 11.27
C LEU A 343 13.09 3.32 12.77
N LEU A 344 12.50 4.44 13.17
CA LEU A 344 12.37 4.80 14.59
C LEU A 344 11.45 3.85 15.35
N LYS A 345 10.34 3.41 14.73
CA LYS A 345 9.46 2.40 15.32
C LYS A 345 10.19 1.07 15.51
N GLN A 346 10.99 0.64 14.55
CA GLN A 346 11.81 -0.57 14.68
C GLN A 346 12.83 -0.44 15.82
N TRP A 347 13.53 0.69 15.89
CA TRP A 347 14.50 0.97 16.94
C TRP A 347 13.88 0.98 18.35
N THR A 348 12.68 1.55 18.49
CA THR A 348 11.98 1.70 19.77
C THR A 348 11.14 0.48 20.16
N GLY A 349 10.91 -0.46 19.24
CA GLY A 349 10.02 -1.61 19.46
C GLY A 349 8.53 -1.23 19.54
N ILE A 350 8.15 -0.10 18.94
CA ILE A 350 6.75 0.34 18.84
C ILE A 350 6.05 -0.52 17.78
N ARG A 351 4.90 -1.07 18.15
CA ARG A 351 4.05 -1.91 17.32
C ARG A 351 2.81 -1.14 16.86
N GLN A 352 2.11 -1.66 15.86
CA GLN A 352 0.94 -0.99 15.28
C GLN A 352 -0.28 -0.97 16.21
N ASP A 353 -0.36 -1.97 17.09
CA ASP A 353 -1.39 -2.17 18.12
C ASP A 353 -1.10 -1.46 19.43
N ASP A 354 0.10 -0.87 19.59
CA ASP A 354 0.41 -0.02 20.73
C ASP A 354 -0.52 1.20 20.71
N ASP A 355 -1.16 1.47 21.84
CA ASP A 355 -1.83 2.74 22.05
C ASP A 355 -0.82 3.90 22.13
N GLN A 356 -1.32 5.14 22.05
CA GLN A 356 -0.49 6.35 22.07
C GLN A 356 0.38 6.45 23.34
N VAL A 357 -0.13 5.97 24.48
CA VAL A 357 0.57 6.03 25.78
C VAL A 357 1.75 5.06 25.79
N THR A 358 1.52 3.83 25.33
CA THR A 358 2.54 2.77 25.23
C THR A 358 3.62 3.16 24.22
N ALA A 359 3.22 3.67 23.06
CA ALA A 359 4.14 4.16 22.04
C ALA A 359 5.05 5.28 22.60
N PHE A 360 4.45 6.27 23.29
CA PHE A 360 5.20 7.35 23.93
C PHE A 360 6.18 6.83 24.99
N TYR A 361 5.77 5.89 25.84
CA TYR A 361 6.63 5.32 26.88
C TYR A 361 7.83 4.56 26.30
N LYS A 362 7.61 3.76 25.25
CA LYS A 362 8.68 3.05 24.53
C LYS A 362 9.68 4.03 23.92
N LEU A 363 9.19 5.06 23.21
CA LEU A 363 10.04 6.10 22.64
C LEU A 363 10.85 6.85 23.71
N GLN A 364 10.19 7.27 24.79
CA GLN A 364 10.84 7.96 25.91
C GLN A 364 11.94 7.10 26.53
N THR A 365 11.68 5.80 26.73
CA THR A 365 12.64 4.85 27.29
C THR A 365 13.85 4.68 26.37
N ALA A 366 13.62 4.51 25.05
CA ALA A 366 14.68 4.38 24.08
C ALA A 366 15.57 5.64 24.01
N ILE A 367 14.98 6.84 24.03
CA ILE A 367 15.73 8.11 24.03
C ILE A 367 16.47 8.31 25.35
N ARG A 368 15.86 8.04 26.51
CA ARG A 368 16.54 8.08 27.82
C ARG A 368 17.72 7.13 27.89
N ASN A 369 17.58 5.97 27.26
CA ASN A 369 18.67 5.03 27.21
C ASN A 369 19.87 5.64 26.49
N LEU A 370 19.72 6.55 25.53
CA LEU A 370 20.80 7.25 24.81
C LEU A 370 21.24 8.57 25.48
N PHE A 371 20.30 9.36 26.01
CA PHE A 371 20.52 10.70 26.59
C PHE A 371 20.18 10.71 28.08
N LEU A 372 21.13 11.13 28.93
CA LEU A 372 20.93 11.22 30.38
C LEU A 372 20.26 12.54 30.81
N GLU A 373 20.59 13.67 30.18
CA GLU A 373 20.12 15.01 30.61
C GLU A 373 19.25 15.72 29.54
N ASP A 374 19.51 15.51 28.24
CA ASP A 374 18.89 16.27 27.13
C ASP A 374 17.63 15.65 26.51
N VAL A 375 16.95 14.74 27.22
CA VAL A 375 15.76 14.05 26.70
C VAL A 375 14.68 15.04 26.27
N GLY A 376 14.57 16.18 26.97
CA GLY A 376 13.57 17.22 26.67
C GLY A 376 13.79 17.98 25.38
N GLU A 377 15.02 17.99 24.85
CA GLU A 377 15.34 18.70 23.60
C GLU A 377 15.19 17.81 22.35
N VAL A 378 15.12 16.48 22.52
CA VAL A 378 15.03 15.52 21.41
C VAL A 378 13.66 14.85 21.35
N LEU A 379 13.14 14.37 22.50
CA LEU A 379 11.91 13.59 22.58
C LEU A 379 10.69 14.27 21.93
N PRO A 380 10.40 15.57 22.17
CA PRO A 380 9.20 16.19 21.61
C PRO A 380 9.20 16.18 20.08
N PHE A 381 10.32 16.52 19.45
CA PHE A 381 10.40 16.61 17.99
C PHE A 381 10.39 15.24 17.31
N VAL A 382 11.05 14.23 17.92
CA VAL A 382 10.98 12.86 17.40
C VAL A 382 9.57 12.28 17.57
N ALA A 383 8.89 12.55 18.69
CA ALA A 383 7.50 12.13 18.90
C ALA A 383 6.55 12.81 17.90
N THR A 384 6.72 14.11 17.65
CA THR A 384 5.93 14.86 16.65
C THR A 384 6.11 14.27 15.26
N LEU A 385 7.33 13.96 14.85
CA LEU A 385 7.61 13.29 13.57
C LEU A 385 6.86 11.95 13.45
N MET A 386 6.80 11.18 14.54
CA MET A 386 6.13 9.88 14.58
C MET A 386 4.60 9.98 14.73
N GLY A 387 4.06 11.19 14.87
CA GLY A 387 2.63 11.43 15.11
C GLY A 387 2.15 10.95 16.48
N ILE A 388 3.03 10.93 17.49
CA ILE A 388 2.70 10.52 18.86
C ILE A 388 2.20 11.73 19.65
N SER A 389 1.07 11.58 20.33
CA SER A 389 0.49 12.66 21.15
C SER A 389 1.39 13.03 22.33
N LEU A 390 1.63 14.34 22.50
CA LEU A 390 2.44 14.90 23.58
C LEU A 390 1.58 15.45 24.72
N SER A 391 2.12 15.48 25.94
CA SER A 391 1.45 16.06 27.11
C SER A 391 2.43 16.79 28.04
N GLY A 392 1.92 17.77 28.80
CA GLY A 392 2.69 18.56 29.78
C GLY A 392 3.83 19.33 29.14
N LYS A 393 4.99 19.38 29.82
CA LYS A 393 6.18 20.13 29.38
C LYS A 393 6.67 19.82 27.96
N TYR A 394 6.36 18.63 27.43
CA TYR A 394 6.76 18.25 26.07
C TYR A 394 5.83 18.84 25.01
N ALA A 395 4.54 18.99 25.31
CA ALA A 395 3.59 19.66 24.42
C ALA A 395 3.89 21.17 24.36
N GLU A 396 4.17 21.80 25.51
CA GLU A 396 4.57 23.21 25.59
C GLU A 396 5.83 23.52 24.76
N ARG A 397 6.75 22.56 24.62
CA ARG A 397 7.98 22.74 23.83
C ARG A 397 7.73 22.84 22.33
N VAL A 398 6.65 22.24 21.85
CA VAL A 398 6.24 22.20 20.43
C VAL A 398 5.16 23.24 20.12
N ASP A 399 4.49 23.74 21.16
CA ASP A 399 3.43 24.73 21.02
C ASP A 399 3.92 25.99 20.28
N GLY A 400 3.13 26.44 19.29
CA GLY A 400 3.46 27.58 18.43
C GLY A 400 4.57 27.35 17.40
N LEU A 401 5.16 26.16 17.30
CA LEU A 401 6.14 25.82 16.25
C LEU A 401 5.43 25.23 15.02
N GLU A 402 5.57 25.91 13.88
CA GLU A 402 4.98 25.47 12.62
C GLU A 402 5.97 25.58 11.45
N GLY A 403 5.69 24.83 10.38
CA GLY A 403 6.43 24.89 9.12
C GLY A 403 7.94 24.64 9.27
N GLU A 404 8.74 25.52 8.67
CA GLU A 404 10.20 25.36 8.53
C GLU A 404 10.94 25.32 9.88
N ALA A 405 10.43 26.02 10.91
CA ALA A 405 11.06 26.03 12.23
C ALA A 405 10.95 24.65 12.91
N LEU A 406 9.77 24.03 12.83
CA LEU A 406 9.54 22.69 13.34
C LEU A 406 10.40 21.65 12.59
N GLU A 407 10.43 21.74 11.26
CA GLU A 407 11.21 20.83 10.42
C GLU A 407 12.72 20.88 10.75
N LYS A 408 13.29 22.07 10.92
CA LYS A 408 14.69 22.23 11.34
C LYS A 408 14.98 21.60 12.70
N LEU A 409 14.05 21.71 13.65
CA LEU A 409 14.20 21.12 14.98
C LEU A 409 14.06 19.60 14.96
N ILE A 410 13.16 19.06 14.14
CA ILE A 410 13.06 17.60 13.88
C ILE A 410 14.37 17.09 13.29
N LEU A 411 14.88 17.74 12.24
CA LEU A 411 16.15 17.38 11.61
C LEU A 411 17.30 17.41 12.62
N LYS A 412 17.42 18.49 13.40
CA LYS A 412 18.43 18.62 14.45
C LYS A 412 18.31 17.48 15.47
N SER A 413 17.11 17.19 15.94
CA SER A 413 16.85 16.16 16.95
C SER A 413 17.22 14.76 16.45
N LEU A 414 16.89 14.44 15.19
CA LEU A 414 17.30 13.18 14.57
C LEU A 414 18.80 13.08 14.38
N ARG A 415 19.44 14.19 13.97
CA ARG A 415 20.90 14.25 13.84
C ARG A 415 21.58 14.01 15.19
N ASP A 416 21.12 14.67 16.25
CA ASP A 416 21.65 14.52 17.61
C ASP A 416 21.44 13.09 18.12
N LEU A 417 20.27 12.49 17.84
CA LEU A 417 19.97 11.09 18.15
C LEU A 417 20.94 10.11 17.50
N LEU A 418 21.18 10.26 16.19
CA LEU A 418 22.11 9.40 15.45
C LEU A 418 23.55 9.63 15.89
N LEU A 419 23.94 10.87 16.17
CA LEU A 419 25.28 11.19 16.69
C LEU A 419 25.51 10.48 18.03
N LYS A 420 24.58 10.58 18.98
CA LYS A 420 24.67 9.85 20.25
C LYS A 420 24.63 8.33 20.09
N ALA A 421 23.86 7.80 19.14
CA ALA A 421 23.89 6.38 18.84
C ALA A 421 25.28 5.94 18.35
N THR A 422 25.92 6.74 17.48
CA THR A 422 27.27 6.47 16.99
C THR A 422 28.33 6.57 18.08
N GLU A 423 28.14 7.31 19.17
CA GLU A 423 29.10 7.31 20.30
C GLU A 423 29.18 5.94 21.01
N ARG A 424 28.12 5.10 20.91
CA ARG A 424 28.06 3.79 21.58
C ARG A 424 28.59 2.63 20.76
N ALA A 425 28.14 2.55 19.52
CA ALA A 425 28.59 1.53 18.57
C ALA A 425 28.67 2.12 17.15
N PRO A 426 29.45 1.51 16.25
CA PRO A 426 29.33 1.80 14.82
C PRO A 426 27.90 1.53 14.36
N LEU A 427 27.35 2.41 13.53
CA LEU A 427 25.94 2.35 13.12
C LEU A 427 25.82 2.00 11.65
N VAL A 428 24.96 1.02 11.32
CA VAL A 428 24.53 0.74 9.95
C VAL A 428 23.05 1.05 9.84
N ILE A 429 22.72 1.94 8.91
CA ILE A 429 21.34 2.29 8.58
C ILE A 429 21.02 1.71 7.21
N ILE A 430 19.99 0.88 7.14
CA ILE A 430 19.53 0.27 5.89
C ILE A 430 18.16 0.85 5.55
N ILE A 431 18.03 1.51 4.40
CA ILE A 431 16.72 1.95 3.90
C ILE A 431 16.37 1.22 2.61
N GLU A 432 15.29 0.44 2.66
CA GLU A 432 14.79 -0.32 1.53
C GLU A 432 13.77 0.46 0.69
N ASP A 433 13.73 0.14 -0.60
CA ASP A 433 12.73 0.61 -1.56
C ASP A 433 12.64 2.15 -1.69
N LEU A 434 13.75 2.86 -1.50
CA LEU A 434 13.80 4.32 -1.39
C LEU A 434 13.26 5.08 -2.63
N HIS A 435 13.07 4.38 -3.76
CA HIS A 435 12.36 4.87 -4.94
C HIS A 435 10.87 5.23 -4.67
N TRP A 436 10.29 4.71 -3.58
CA TRP A 436 8.93 5.03 -3.12
C TRP A 436 8.84 6.12 -2.06
N ALA A 437 9.97 6.64 -1.57
CA ALA A 437 9.96 7.67 -0.54
C ALA A 437 9.38 9.00 -1.06
N ASP A 438 8.80 9.78 -0.16
CA ASP A 438 8.40 11.17 -0.39
C ASP A 438 9.60 12.12 -0.44
N SER A 439 9.41 13.32 -0.98
CA SER A 439 10.47 14.32 -1.12
C SER A 439 11.08 14.76 0.21
N SER A 440 10.26 14.90 1.26
CA SER A 440 10.73 15.32 2.58
C SER A 440 11.61 14.24 3.24
N SER A 441 11.29 12.95 3.05
CA SER A 441 12.21 11.85 3.44
C SER A 441 13.55 11.93 2.73
N ILE A 442 13.57 12.22 1.43
CA ILE A 442 14.80 12.32 0.66
C ILE A 442 15.65 13.49 1.16
N GLU A 443 15.04 14.65 1.42
CA GLU A 443 15.72 15.84 1.95
C GLU A 443 16.32 15.60 3.33
N LEU A 444 15.57 14.93 4.19
CA LEU A 444 16.06 14.52 5.49
C LEU A 444 17.25 13.56 5.36
N MET A 445 17.16 12.54 4.50
CA MET A 445 18.26 11.61 4.24
C MET A 445 19.51 12.30 3.71
N GLU A 446 19.36 13.23 2.75
CA GLU A 446 20.45 14.04 2.20
C GLU A 446 21.19 14.82 3.30
N SER A 447 20.45 15.34 4.27
CA SER A 447 21.04 16.03 5.42
C SER A 447 21.75 15.07 6.39
N LEU A 448 21.17 13.88 6.62
CA LEU A 448 21.74 12.86 7.50
C LEU A 448 23.02 12.23 6.91
N PHE A 449 23.16 12.13 5.59
CA PHE A 449 24.37 11.61 4.96
C PHE A 449 25.64 12.38 5.34
N ARG A 450 25.53 13.67 5.68
CA ARG A 450 26.65 14.47 6.19
C ARG A 450 27.28 13.91 7.47
N LEU A 451 26.54 13.12 8.25
CA LEU A 451 27.09 12.44 9.42
C LEU A 451 28.19 11.44 9.04
N ALA A 452 28.11 10.82 7.86
CA ALA A 452 29.12 9.87 7.39
C ALA A 452 30.49 10.52 7.12
N GLU A 453 30.58 11.85 7.03
CA GLU A 453 31.88 12.55 6.90
C GLU A 453 32.72 12.48 8.18
N THR A 454 32.08 12.40 9.35
CA THR A 454 32.75 12.57 10.64
C THR A 454 32.43 11.47 11.66
N GLN A 455 31.37 10.70 11.44
CA GLN A 455 30.89 9.68 12.37
C GLN A 455 31.08 8.28 11.81
N ARG A 456 31.13 7.30 12.71
CA ARG A 456 31.18 5.86 12.38
C ARG A 456 29.82 5.31 11.94
N ILE A 457 29.29 5.85 10.85
CA ILE A 457 27.95 5.54 10.33
C ILE A 457 28.02 5.14 8.86
N LEU A 458 27.40 4.01 8.53
CA LEU A 458 27.22 3.52 7.18
C LEU A 458 25.74 3.57 6.80
N PHE A 459 25.42 4.29 5.72
CA PHE A 459 24.09 4.23 5.10
C PHE A 459 24.11 3.24 3.95
N ILE A 460 23.14 2.33 3.91
CA ILE A 460 22.91 1.38 2.81
C ILE A 460 21.51 1.66 2.25
N ASN A 461 21.45 2.28 1.08
CA ASN A 461 20.20 2.65 0.42
C ASN A 461 19.92 1.69 -0.73
N LEU A 462 18.70 1.13 -0.78
CA LEU A 462 18.29 0.23 -1.86
C LEU A 462 17.19 0.91 -2.69
N PHE A 463 17.39 1.02 -3.99
CA PHE A 463 16.36 1.58 -4.88
C PHE A 463 16.48 1.05 -6.32
N ARG A 464 15.45 1.37 -7.11
CA ARG A 464 15.39 1.06 -8.54
C ARG A 464 15.96 2.22 -9.35
N PRO A 465 16.57 1.96 -10.52
CA PRO A 465 17.00 3.02 -11.43
C PRO A 465 15.79 3.80 -11.98
N CYS A 466 16.03 4.95 -12.61
CA CYS A 466 15.02 5.75 -13.33
C CYS A 466 13.98 6.48 -12.46
N PHE A 467 14.30 6.76 -11.18
CA PHE A 467 13.47 7.60 -10.30
C PHE A 467 14.18 8.93 -10.00
N GLN A 468 13.85 9.96 -10.80
CA GLN A 468 14.49 11.29 -10.77
C GLN A 468 14.39 11.99 -9.41
N GLU A 469 13.22 11.94 -8.78
CA GLU A 469 12.92 12.70 -7.56
C GLU A 469 13.47 12.04 -6.27
N THR A 470 13.93 10.79 -6.36
CA THR A 470 14.36 10.00 -5.20
C THR A 470 15.76 9.43 -5.40
N GLY A 471 15.87 8.24 -6.00
CA GLY A 471 17.14 7.52 -6.17
C GLY A 471 18.18 8.32 -6.95
N GLU A 472 17.82 8.86 -8.11
CA GLU A 472 18.76 9.65 -8.92
C GLU A 472 19.12 10.98 -8.25
N ARG A 473 18.16 11.62 -7.57
CA ARG A 473 18.42 12.82 -6.75
C ARG A 473 19.48 12.54 -5.69
N ILE A 474 19.39 11.42 -4.98
CA ILE A 474 20.39 11.02 -3.97
C ILE A 474 21.77 10.88 -4.60
N LEU A 475 21.87 10.17 -5.74
CA LEU A 475 23.15 9.98 -6.43
C LEU A 475 23.75 11.33 -6.86
N LYS A 476 22.92 12.22 -7.41
CA LYS A 476 23.33 13.57 -7.81
C LYS A 476 23.83 14.38 -6.61
N THR A 477 23.08 14.38 -5.51
CA THR A 477 23.45 15.10 -4.29
C THR A 477 24.77 14.57 -3.70
N LEU A 478 24.99 13.26 -3.67
CA LEU A 478 26.25 12.68 -3.19
C LEU A 478 27.46 13.03 -4.08
N LYS A 479 27.28 13.09 -5.39
CA LYS A 479 28.35 13.43 -6.34
C LYS A 479 28.67 14.93 -6.37
N GLU A 480 27.66 15.77 -6.27
CA GLU A 480 27.81 17.22 -6.52
C GLU A 480 27.89 18.07 -5.25
N ARG A 481 27.33 17.62 -4.12
CA ARG A 481 27.07 18.49 -2.96
C ARG A 481 27.67 18.00 -1.64
N LEU A 482 28.13 16.75 -1.58
CA LEU A 482 28.64 16.14 -0.35
C LEU A 482 30.07 15.61 -0.56
N SER A 483 30.91 15.73 0.46
CA SER A 483 32.28 15.22 0.46
C SER A 483 32.40 13.81 1.05
N VAL A 484 31.26 13.18 1.32
CA VAL A 484 31.13 11.84 1.87
C VAL A 484 31.68 10.79 0.90
N TYR A 485 32.46 9.85 1.41
CA TYR A 485 32.82 8.65 0.65
C TYR A 485 31.55 7.85 0.33
N HIS A 486 31.27 7.69 -0.97
CA HIS A 486 30.12 6.93 -1.43
C HIS A 486 30.51 5.83 -2.42
N LEU A 487 29.72 4.76 -2.43
CA LEU A 487 29.87 3.62 -3.32
C LEU A 487 28.54 3.34 -4.00
N GLU A 488 28.55 3.29 -5.33
CA GLU A 488 27.41 2.87 -6.14
C GLU A 488 27.62 1.42 -6.57
N MET A 489 26.63 0.57 -6.30
CA MET A 489 26.60 -0.82 -6.75
C MET A 489 25.38 -1.03 -7.62
N LEU A 490 25.61 -1.04 -8.94
CA LEU A 490 24.61 -1.42 -9.91
C LEU A 490 24.60 -2.97 -10.00
N LEU A 491 23.48 -3.58 -9.64
CA LEU A 491 23.30 -5.01 -9.76
C LEU A 491 22.83 -5.34 -11.18
N GLU A 492 23.70 -5.98 -11.95
CA GLU A 492 23.41 -6.49 -13.28
C GLU A 492 22.74 -7.86 -13.22
N PRO A 493 21.94 -8.29 -14.21
CA PRO A 493 21.40 -9.64 -14.28
C PRO A 493 22.51 -10.70 -14.13
N LEU A 494 22.17 -11.84 -13.52
CA LEU A 494 23.08 -12.98 -13.46
C LEU A 494 23.38 -13.48 -14.88
N ASP A 495 24.62 -13.92 -15.11
CA ASP A 495 24.94 -14.61 -16.37
C ASP A 495 24.20 -15.95 -16.47
N GLU A 496 24.24 -16.55 -17.66
CA GLU A 496 23.52 -17.79 -17.95
C GLU A 496 23.93 -18.95 -17.00
N PRO A 497 25.22 -19.20 -16.73
CA PRO A 497 25.64 -20.22 -15.73
C PRO A 497 25.13 -19.94 -14.31
N MET A 498 25.18 -18.69 -13.85
CA MET A 498 24.70 -18.32 -12.52
C MET A 498 23.17 -18.40 -12.43
N SER A 499 22.46 -18.09 -13.51
CA SER A 499 21.02 -18.23 -13.61
C SER A 499 20.61 -19.70 -13.52
N GLU A 500 21.31 -20.60 -14.22
CA GLU A 500 21.11 -22.05 -14.12
C GLU A 500 21.37 -22.58 -12.70
N ALA A 501 22.45 -22.13 -12.05
CA ALA A 501 22.75 -22.49 -10.66
C ALA A 501 21.66 -22.01 -9.69
N LEU A 502 21.15 -20.78 -9.86
CA LEU A 502 20.04 -20.26 -9.07
C LEU A 502 18.77 -21.09 -9.27
N ILE A 503 18.43 -21.42 -10.52
CA ILE A 503 17.27 -22.27 -10.84
C ILE A 503 17.44 -23.66 -10.23
N GLY A 504 18.61 -24.27 -10.35
CA GLY A 504 18.93 -25.57 -9.75
C GLY A 504 18.78 -25.57 -8.23
N ASN A 505 19.31 -24.55 -7.56
CA ASN A 505 19.16 -24.38 -6.11
C ASN A 505 17.69 -24.18 -5.71
N MET A 506 16.93 -23.40 -6.48
CA MET A 506 15.50 -23.23 -6.25
C MET A 506 14.77 -24.57 -6.39
N LEU A 507 15.00 -25.33 -7.47
CA LEU A 507 14.35 -26.62 -7.74
C LEU A 507 14.66 -27.69 -6.70
N ASN A 508 15.89 -27.72 -6.17
CA ASN A 508 16.26 -28.66 -5.10
C ASN A 508 15.50 -28.41 -3.79
N ILE A 509 15.15 -27.15 -3.50
CA ILE A 509 14.32 -26.79 -2.32
C ILE A 509 12.88 -27.27 -2.49
N TRP A 510 12.37 -27.39 -3.72
CA TRP A 510 11.04 -27.96 -3.97
C TRP A 510 10.99 -29.49 -3.83
N GLN A 511 12.14 -30.17 -3.86
CA GLN A 511 12.23 -31.62 -3.76
C GLN A 511 12.47 -32.14 -2.32
N THR A 512 12.77 -31.26 -1.36
CA THR A 512 12.92 -31.68 0.04
C THR A 512 11.55 -31.93 0.70
N PRO A 513 11.23 -33.16 1.16
CA PRO A 513 9.99 -33.42 1.88
C PRO A 513 9.95 -32.62 3.19
N SER A 514 8.78 -32.09 3.53
CA SER A 514 8.52 -31.33 4.76
C SER A 514 9.06 -32.08 6.00
N PRO A 515 9.70 -31.40 6.96
CA PRO A 515 10.08 -32.06 8.21
C PRO A 515 8.83 -32.58 8.90
N SER A 516 8.84 -33.89 9.19
CA SER A 516 7.81 -34.59 9.95
C SER A 516 7.49 -33.83 11.23
N PRO A 517 6.21 -33.75 11.65
CA PRO A 517 5.88 -33.15 12.94
C PRO A 517 6.60 -33.94 14.03
N ILE A 518 7.45 -33.24 14.79
CA ILE A 518 8.16 -33.79 15.95
C ILE A 518 7.08 -34.21 16.98
N PRO A 519 7.21 -35.40 17.60
CA PRO A 519 6.19 -36.05 18.42
C PRO A 519 5.73 -35.28 19.66
#